data_AF-A0A221SR81-F1
#
_entry.id   AF-A0A221SR81-F1
#
_cell.length_a   1.000
_cell.length_b   1.000
_cell.length_c   1.000
_cell.angle_alpha   90.00
_cell.angle_beta   90.00
_cell.angle_gamma   90.00
#
_symmetry.space_group_name_H-M   'P 1'
#
loop_
_entity.id
_entity.type
_entity.pdbx_description
1 polymer ?
#
loop_
_entity_poly.entity_id
_entity_poly.type
_entity_poly.pdbx_seq_one_letter_code
_entity_poly.pdbx_strand_id
1 'polypeptide(L)' 'MGVPKKRTSISKKSIRKNIWKRKGSLAYLKAFSLGKSLLTENYKSFFYRQKTSTGSSRGLKKK' A
#
# COMPACT_ATOMS: atom_id res chain seq x y z
N MET A 1 34.55 -0.04 -14.68
CA MET A 1 33.11 -0.43 -14.64
C MET A 1 32.94 -1.79 -15.27
N GLY A 2 32.22 -2.71 -14.61
CA GLY A 2 32.04 -4.08 -15.11
C GLY A 2 31.01 -4.15 -16.23
N VAL A 3 31.44 -4.51 -17.44
CA VAL A 3 30.54 -4.73 -18.59
C VAL A 3 30.12 -6.20 -18.63
N PRO A 4 28.81 -6.52 -18.75
CA PRO A 4 28.36 -7.89 -18.84
C PRO A 4 28.88 -8.53 -20.13
N LYS A 5 29.65 -9.62 -20.01
CA LYS A 5 30.22 -10.31 -21.17
C LYS A 5 29.16 -10.99 -22.05
N LYS A 6 28.04 -11.40 -21.46
CA LYS A 6 26.93 -12.10 -22.12
C LYS A 6 25.60 -11.63 -21.57
N ARG A 7 24.54 -11.74 -22.39
CA ARG A 7 23.17 -11.48 -21.94
C ARG A 7 22.72 -12.51 -20.92
N THR A 8 21.85 -12.10 -20.00
CA THR A 8 21.19 -13.03 -19.09
C THR A 8 20.19 -13.90 -19.85
N SER A 9 20.07 -15.17 -19.46
CA SER A 9 19.04 -16.05 -20.03
C SER A 9 17.64 -15.54 -19.68
N ILE A 10 16.65 -15.88 -20.50
CA ILE A 10 15.27 -15.40 -20.34
C ILE A 10 14.71 -15.85 -19.00
N SER A 11 14.95 -17.10 -18.60
CA SER A 11 14.56 -17.65 -17.31
C SER A 11 15.18 -16.89 -16.12
N LYS A 12 16.48 -16.61 -16.16
CA LYS A 12 17.14 -15.83 -15.09
C LYS A 12 16.59 -14.41 -14.99
N LYS A 13 16.26 -13.79 -16.13
CA LYS A 13 15.61 -12.47 -16.17
C LYS A 13 14.20 -12.50 -15.58
N SER A 14 13.38 -13.50 -15.92
CA SER A 14 12.00 -13.60 -15.42
C SER A 14 11.95 -13.88 -13.91
N ILE A 15 12.82 -14.75 -13.38
CA ILE A 15 12.91 -15.03 -11.93
C ILE A 15 13.17 -13.74 -11.14
N ARG A 16 14.14 -12.92 -11.58
CA ARG A 16 14.45 -11.64 -10.93
C ARG A 16 13.25 -10.68 -10.93
N LYS A 17 12.53 -10.59 -12.04
CA LYS A 17 11.29 -9.78 -12.13
C LYS A 17 10.19 -10.30 -11.22
N ASN A 18 10.02 -11.62 -11.13
CA ASN A 18 9.00 -12.25 -10.29
C ASN A 18 9.25 -12.01 -8.79
N ILE A 19 10.51 -12.02 -8.35
CA ILE A 19 10.88 -11.65 -6.97
C ILE A 19 10.43 -10.23 -6.64
N TRP A 20 10.62 -9.28 -7.57
CA TRP A 20 10.17 -7.90 -7.37
C TRP A 20 8.63 -7.80 -7.35
N LYS A 21 7.94 -8.46 -8.28
CA LYS A 21 6.47 -8.49 -8.34
C LYS A 21 5.82 -9.14 -7.11
N ARG A 22 6.44 -10.17 -6.53
CA ARG A 22 5.96 -10.87 -5.32
C ARG A 22 5.85 -9.94 -4.09
N LYS A 23 6.67 -8.89 -4.02
CA LYS A 23 6.57 -7.89 -2.95
C LYS A 23 5.24 -7.15 -3.00
N GLY A 24 4.79 -6.78 -4.20
CA GLY A 24 3.51 -6.09 -4.42
C GLY A 24 2.31 -6.97 -4.06
N SER A 25 2.33 -8.26 -4.42
CA SER A 25 1.24 -9.18 -4.08
C SER A 25 1.08 -9.36 -2.56
N LEU A 26 2.18 -9.35 -1.81
CA LEU A 26 2.13 -9.42 -0.34
C LEU A 26 1.52 -8.15 0.27
N ALA A 27 1.85 -6.97 -0.27
CA ALA A 27 1.25 -5.72 0.16
C ALA A 27 -0.26 -5.67 -0.15
N TYR A 28 -0.66 -6.16 -1.32
CA TYR A 28 -2.06 -6.27 -1.73
C TYR A 28 -2.87 -7.12 -0.74
N LEU A 29 -2.39 -8.32 -0.37
CA LEU A 29 -3.11 -9.20 0.56
C LEU A 29 -3.34 -8.53 1.93
N LYS A 30 -2.32 -7.83 2.44
CA LYS A 30 -2.43 -7.08 3.70
C LYS A 30 -3.44 -5.93 3.59
N ALA A 31 -3.37 -5.15 2.52
CA ALA A 31 -4.28 -4.03 2.27
C ALA A 31 -5.74 -4.49 2.04
N PHE A 32 -5.94 -5.60 1.33
CA PHE A 32 -7.26 -6.16 1.07
C PHE A 32 -7.92 -6.65 2.37
N SER A 33 -7.19 -7.42 3.19
CA SER A 33 -7.66 -7.84 4.52
C SER A 33 -8.02 -6.63 5.40
N LEU A 34 -7.16 -5.60 5.37
CA LEU A 34 -7.38 -4.35 6.09
C LEU A 34 -8.65 -3.61 5.62
N GLY A 35 -8.86 -3.51 4.30
CA GLY A 35 -10.05 -2.88 3.71
C GLY A 35 -11.34 -3.59 4.10
N LYS A 36 -11.35 -4.92 4.09
CA LYS A 36 -12.51 -5.71 4.55
C LYS A 36 -12.78 -5.46 6.04
N SER A 37 -11.74 -5.33 6.86
CA SER A 37 -11.86 -4.97 8.27
C SER A 37 -12.38 -3.53 8.48
N LEU A 38 -12.11 -2.60 7.59
CA LEU A 38 -12.72 -1.27 7.69
C LEU A 38 -14.22 -1.29 7.41
N LEU A 39 -14.64 -2.04 6.39
CA LEU A 39 -16.01 -2.02 5.89
C LEU A 39 -17.03 -2.68 6.82
N THR A 40 -16.60 -3.60 7.69
CA THR A 40 -17.55 -4.44 8.44
C THR A 40 -17.91 -3.87 9.82
N GLU A 41 -17.48 -2.64 10.17
CA GLU A 41 -17.80 -1.84 11.39
C GLU A 41 -17.70 -2.52 12.77
N ASN A 42 -17.42 -3.82 12.84
CA ASN A 42 -17.46 -4.64 14.05
C ASN A 42 -16.12 -4.67 14.81
N TYR A 43 -15.06 -4.08 14.25
CA TYR A 43 -13.70 -4.13 14.80
C TYR A 43 -13.33 -2.76 15.39
N LYS A 44 -13.49 -2.60 16.71
CA LYS A 44 -13.29 -1.34 17.44
C LYS A 44 -11.83 -0.83 17.50
N SER A 45 -10.84 -1.64 17.10
CA SER A 45 -9.41 -1.34 17.33
C SER A 45 -8.74 -0.52 16.24
N PHE A 46 -9.35 -0.39 15.06
CA PHE A 46 -8.70 0.22 13.90
C PHE A 46 -9.11 1.69 13.71
N PHE A 47 -8.40 2.60 14.39
CA PHE A 47 -8.66 4.03 14.34
C PHE A 47 -7.69 4.75 13.38
N TYR A 48 -8.21 5.29 12.28
CA TYR A 48 -7.44 6.23 11.45
C TYR A 48 -7.51 7.63 12.04
N ARG A 49 -6.37 8.16 12.49
CA ARG A 49 -6.25 9.57 12.86
C ARG A 49 -6.38 10.42 11.60
N GLN A 50 -7.55 11.04 11.40
CA GLN A 50 -7.70 12.12 10.43
C GLN A 50 -6.80 13.28 10.89
N LYS A 51 -5.74 13.58 10.14
CA LYS A 51 -5.05 14.86 10.29
C LYS A 51 -5.98 15.91 9.71
N THR A 52 -6.69 16.65 10.57
CA THR A 52 -7.31 17.90 10.14
C THR A 52 -6.18 18.79 9.64
N SER A 53 -6.16 19.08 8.34
CA SER A 53 -5.38 20.21 7.85
C SER A 53 -5.99 21.43 8.54
N THR A 54 -5.21 22.06 9.41
CA THR A 54 -5.55 23.33 10.04
C THR A 54 -5.68 24.37 8.94
N GLY A 55 -6.92 24.56 8.48
CA GLY A 55 -7.35 25.61 7.57
C GLY A 55 -8.73 26.06 8.06
N SER A 56 -8.71 27.07 8.93
CA SER A 56 -9.83 27.91 9.37
C SER A 56 -11.08 27.87 8.48
N SER A 57 -12.21 27.43 9.06
CA SER A 57 -13.54 27.91 8.62
C SER A 57 -14.50 27.98 9.80
N ARG A 58 -14.53 29.20 10.38
CA ARG A 58 -15.60 29.86 11.13
C ARG A 58 -16.80 29.00 11.57
N GLY A 59 -16.98 28.96 12.89
CA GLY A 59 -18.10 28.30 13.55
C GLY A 59 -19.46 28.75 13.00
N LEU A 60 -20.23 27.78 12.51
CA LEU A 60 -21.66 27.93 12.39
C LEU A 60 -22.28 27.75 13.78
N LYS A 61 -22.60 28.89 14.43
CA LYS A 61 -23.63 28.91 15.47
C LYS A 61 -24.94 28.48 14.81
N LYS A 62 -25.44 27.28 15.13
CA LYS A 62 -26.84 26.95 14.89
C LYS A 62 -27.68 27.54 16.01
N LYS A 63 -28.72 28.28 15.59
CA LYS A 63 -29.88 28.63 16.41
C LYS A 63 -30.60 27.37 16.87
#